data_AF-A0A1Y1NA22-F1
#
_entry.id   AF-A0A1Y1NA22-F1
#
_cell.length_a   1.000
_cell.length_b   1.000
_cell.length_c   1.000
_cell.angle_alpha   90.00
_cell.angle_beta   90.00
_cell.angle_gamma   90.00
#
_symmetry.space_group_name_H-M   'P 1'
#
loop_
_entity.id
_entity.type
_entity.pdbx_description
1 polymer ?
#
loop_
_entity_poly.entity_id
_entity_poly.type
_entity_poly.pdbx_seq_one_letter_code
_entity_poly.pdbx_strand_id
1 'polypeptide(L)'
;VYDIPWLAWRASDEGIFLGVLAPPAPYDEIEKHWDEWSPWIFNYEFTVAESQKTAVAHKIKSYYFPNEKVSHKNVKKFVDLMGDRYFNVGFEQAIAMQANLGKSPVYAGIYCFNKTNGLAKGSGVDGVTHGDDNLLLHDDKPIRDIRLSTPETDMKNLLLDILASYAKKGKPEATGINWEPVTPGKFNYLLMCDAHDSNMVEKVEFGTKQFWESLDIKENGNTQRDEL
;
A
#
# COMPACT_ATOMS: atom_id res chain seq x y z
N VAL A 1 7.45 6.65 -19.29
CA VAL A 1 7.84 7.17 -17.96
C VAL A 1 8.25 8.62 -18.13
N TYR A 2 7.79 9.53 -17.27
CA TYR A 2 8.17 10.94 -17.32
C TYR A 2 9.34 11.16 -16.35
N ASP A 3 10.47 11.65 -16.86
CA ASP A 3 11.74 11.71 -16.13
C ASP A 3 11.81 12.94 -15.21
N ILE A 4 11.24 12.80 -14.02
CA ILE A 4 11.26 13.80 -12.94
C ILE A 4 11.55 13.12 -11.60
N PRO A 5 12.12 13.83 -10.62
CA PRO A 5 12.22 13.30 -9.26
C PRO A 5 10.83 12.88 -8.77
N TRP A 6 10.77 11.79 -8.02
CA TRP A 6 9.52 11.32 -7.44
C TRP A 6 9.69 10.89 -5.99
N LEU A 7 8.84 11.40 -5.11
CA LEU A 7 8.69 10.95 -3.72
C LEU A 7 7.31 10.34 -3.55
N ALA A 8 7.25 9.11 -3.05
CA ALA A 8 6.00 8.45 -2.73
C ALA A 8 6.17 7.50 -1.53
N TRP A 9 5.10 7.35 -0.76
CA TRP A 9 5.03 6.35 0.30
C TRP A 9 3.61 5.79 0.39
N ARG A 10 3.47 4.69 1.14
CA ARG A 10 2.20 4.09 1.52
C ARG A 10 2.17 3.82 3.02
N ALA A 11 0.98 3.64 3.59
CA ALA A 11 0.83 3.10 4.95
C ALA A 11 1.25 1.62 5.00
N SER A 12 1.62 1.09 6.17
CA SER A 12 2.04 -0.31 6.31
C SER A 12 0.88 -1.29 6.11
N ASP A 13 -0.31 -0.93 6.58
CA ASP A 13 -1.51 -1.76 6.64
C ASP A 13 -2.67 -1.13 5.85
N GLU A 14 -2.38 -0.64 4.63
CA GLU A 14 -3.34 0.03 3.72
C GLU A 14 -4.71 -0.67 3.63
N GLY A 15 -4.66 -2.00 3.59
CA GLY A 15 -5.85 -2.84 3.47
C GLY A 15 -6.80 -2.80 4.67
N ILE A 16 -6.42 -2.23 5.82
CA ILE A 16 -7.35 -2.01 6.94
C ILE A 16 -8.53 -1.16 6.48
N PHE A 17 -8.30 -0.19 5.58
CA PHE A 17 -9.35 0.70 5.10
C PHE A 17 -10.45 -0.08 4.38
N LEU A 18 -10.12 -0.78 3.30
CA LEU A 18 -11.10 -1.55 2.50
C LEU A 18 -11.39 -2.95 3.07
N GLY A 19 -10.58 -3.41 4.02
CA GLY A 19 -10.70 -4.72 4.62
C GLY A 19 -11.52 -4.71 5.91
N VAL A 20 -11.56 -3.60 6.67
CA VAL A 20 -12.19 -3.52 8.01
C VAL A 20 -13.03 -2.28 8.21
N LEU A 21 -12.54 -1.09 7.83
CA LEU A 21 -13.24 0.17 8.11
C LEU A 21 -14.38 0.44 7.13
N ALA A 22 -14.15 0.13 5.86
CA ALA A 22 -15.10 0.24 4.77
C ALA A 22 -15.09 -1.05 3.91
N PRO A 23 -15.41 -2.21 4.51
CA PRO A 23 -15.46 -3.46 3.78
C PRO A 23 -16.55 -3.41 2.71
N PRO A 24 -16.35 -4.03 1.54
CA PRO A 24 -17.29 -3.97 0.43
C PRO A 24 -18.63 -4.65 0.75
N ALA A 25 -18.62 -5.62 1.66
CA ALA A 25 -19.77 -6.34 2.18
C ALA A 25 -19.40 -7.10 3.47
N PRO A 26 -20.37 -7.66 4.22
CA PRO A 26 -20.08 -8.59 5.32
C PRO A 26 -19.26 -9.81 4.86
N TYR A 27 -18.28 -10.25 5.68
CA TYR A 27 -17.33 -11.30 5.30
C TYR A 27 -17.99 -12.64 4.96
N ASP A 28 -19.07 -12.99 5.63
CA ASP A 28 -19.86 -14.19 5.40
C ASP A 28 -20.62 -14.14 4.06
N GLU A 29 -21.12 -12.97 3.67
CA GLU A 29 -21.70 -12.75 2.36
C GLU A 29 -20.63 -12.74 1.25
N ILE A 30 -19.45 -12.15 1.50
CA ILE A 30 -18.29 -12.24 0.58
C ILE A 30 -17.87 -13.70 0.38
N GLU A 31 -17.82 -14.50 1.44
CA GLU A 31 -17.53 -15.95 1.35
C GLU A 31 -18.59 -16.66 0.50
N LYS A 32 -19.87 -16.39 0.74
CA LYS A 32 -20.99 -17.04 0.08
C LYS A 32 -21.11 -16.67 -1.41
N HIS A 33 -20.81 -15.43 -1.75
CA HIS A 33 -20.90 -14.89 -3.11
C HIS A 33 -19.51 -14.67 -3.75
N TRP A 34 -18.49 -15.40 -3.29
CA TRP A 34 -17.10 -15.14 -3.70
C TRP A 34 -16.93 -15.07 -5.22
N ASP A 35 -17.43 -16.05 -5.96
CA ASP A 35 -17.26 -16.11 -7.41
C ASP A 35 -17.98 -14.98 -8.15
N GLU A 36 -19.15 -14.57 -7.66
CA GLU A 36 -20.00 -13.55 -8.26
C GLU A 36 -19.49 -12.13 -7.96
N TRP A 37 -19.00 -11.89 -6.75
CA TRP A 37 -18.64 -10.55 -6.29
C TRP A 37 -17.16 -10.23 -6.47
N SER A 38 -16.27 -11.22 -6.54
CA SER A 38 -14.83 -11.01 -6.74
C SER A 38 -14.49 -10.09 -7.92
N PRO A 39 -15.14 -10.17 -9.10
CA PRO A 39 -14.86 -9.25 -10.21
C PRO A 39 -15.08 -7.78 -9.87
N TRP A 40 -16.06 -7.49 -9.03
CA TRP A 40 -16.37 -6.13 -8.59
C TRP A 40 -15.49 -5.73 -7.40
N ILE A 41 -15.38 -6.59 -6.40
CA ILE A 41 -14.60 -6.33 -5.17
C ILE A 41 -13.12 -6.16 -5.50
N PHE A 42 -12.58 -6.91 -6.46
CA PHE A 42 -11.17 -6.84 -6.85
C PHE A 42 -10.99 -6.12 -8.19
N ASN A 43 -12.00 -5.36 -8.65
CA ASN A 43 -11.92 -4.49 -9.81
C ASN A 43 -11.27 -5.17 -11.04
N TYR A 44 -11.85 -6.28 -11.46
CA TYR A 44 -11.47 -6.96 -12.70
C TYR A 44 -12.63 -7.32 -13.63
N GLU A 45 -13.85 -6.90 -13.28
CA GLU A 45 -15.07 -7.12 -14.05
C GLU A 45 -14.93 -6.80 -15.55
N PHE A 46 -14.26 -5.70 -15.88
CA PHE A 46 -14.08 -5.24 -17.27
C PHE A 46 -12.70 -5.58 -17.86
N THR A 47 -11.82 -6.16 -17.06
CA THR A 47 -10.42 -6.43 -17.42
C THR A 47 -10.09 -7.93 -17.52
N VAL A 48 -11.04 -8.81 -17.20
CA VAL A 48 -10.94 -10.27 -17.38
C VAL A 48 -12.08 -10.74 -18.29
N ALA A 49 -11.82 -11.68 -19.19
CA ALA A 49 -12.87 -12.27 -20.01
C ALA A 49 -13.92 -12.99 -19.15
N GLU A 50 -15.20 -12.93 -19.52
CA GLU A 50 -16.31 -13.53 -18.75
C GLU A 50 -16.02 -14.99 -18.33
N SER A 51 -15.53 -15.79 -19.28
CA SER A 51 -15.19 -17.21 -19.05
C SER A 51 -14.03 -17.45 -18.08
N GLN A 52 -13.24 -16.43 -17.73
CA GLN A 52 -12.07 -16.54 -16.86
C GLN A 52 -12.28 -15.92 -15.47
N LYS A 53 -13.35 -15.15 -15.26
CA LYS A 53 -13.60 -14.42 -14.00
C LYS A 53 -13.62 -15.32 -12.77
N THR A 54 -14.30 -16.47 -12.85
CA THR A 54 -14.35 -17.46 -11.77
C THR A 54 -12.98 -18.08 -11.50
N ALA A 55 -12.20 -18.36 -12.55
CA ALA A 55 -10.85 -18.92 -12.39
C ALA A 55 -9.91 -17.93 -11.68
N VAL A 56 -10.01 -16.64 -12.01
CA VAL A 56 -9.29 -15.56 -11.31
C VAL A 56 -9.73 -15.46 -9.85
N ALA A 57 -11.05 -15.48 -9.58
CA ALA A 57 -11.59 -15.48 -8.22
C ALA A 57 -11.01 -16.63 -7.38
N HIS A 58 -10.97 -17.84 -7.94
CA HIS A 58 -10.43 -19.02 -7.27
C HIS A 58 -8.93 -18.92 -7.00
N LYS A 59 -8.13 -18.41 -7.96
CA LYS A 59 -6.70 -18.16 -7.74
C LYS A 59 -6.46 -17.19 -6.58
N ILE A 60 -7.21 -16.08 -6.52
CA ILE A 60 -7.16 -15.11 -5.41
C ILE A 60 -7.55 -15.80 -4.09
N LYS A 61 -8.63 -16.58 -4.09
CA LYS A 61 -9.06 -17.32 -2.89
C LYS A 61 -8.00 -18.26 -2.38
N SER A 62 -7.43 -19.09 -3.27
CA SER A 62 -6.44 -20.09 -2.90
C SER A 62 -5.14 -19.47 -2.39
N TYR A 63 -4.75 -18.30 -2.92
CA TYR A 63 -3.55 -17.61 -2.48
C TYR A 63 -3.71 -17.01 -1.08
N TYR A 64 -4.80 -16.28 -0.83
CA TYR A 64 -4.99 -15.57 0.45
C TYR A 64 -5.66 -16.42 1.54
N PHE A 65 -6.53 -17.37 1.17
CA PHE A 65 -7.31 -18.20 2.09
C PHE A 65 -7.15 -19.69 1.75
N PRO A 66 -5.93 -20.24 1.81
CA PRO A 66 -5.70 -21.65 1.48
C PRO A 66 -6.49 -22.55 2.42
N ASN A 67 -7.50 -23.24 1.89
CA ASN A 67 -8.42 -24.11 2.63
C ASN A 67 -9.18 -23.41 3.78
N GLU A 68 -9.34 -22.09 3.71
CA GLU A 68 -10.03 -21.30 4.73
C GLU A 68 -11.20 -20.52 4.12
N LYS A 69 -12.23 -20.32 4.93
CA LYS A 69 -13.32 -19.42 4.61
C LYS A 69 -12.97 -18.00 5.01
N VAL A 70 -13.44 -17.02 4.25
CA VAL A 70 -13.38 -15.60 4.64
C VAL A 70 -14.30 -15.41 5.84
N SER A 71 -13.78 -14.82 6.92
CA SER A 71 -14.54 -14.60 8.15
C SER A 71 -13.89 -13.53 9.03
N HIS A 72 -14.61 -13.09 10.06
CA HIS A 72 -14.05 -12.23 11.09
C HIS A 72 -12.82 -12.84 11.81
N LYS A 73 -12.70 -14.18 11.86
CA LYS A 73 -11.60 -14.86 12.56
C LYS A 73 -10.25 -14.71 11.85
N ASN A 74 -10.26 -14.48 10.55
CA ASN A 74 -9.06 -14.35 9.71
C ASN A 74 -9.06 -13.05 8.91
N VAL A 75 -9.66 -11.99 9.47
CA VAL A 75 -9.77 -10.66 8.84
C VAL A 75 -8.43 -10.09 8.37
N LYS A 76 -7.32 -10.40 9.07
CA LYS A 76 -5.98 -9.96 8.65
C LYS A 76 -5.63 -10.43 7.23
N LYS A 77 -6.04 -11.62 6.81
CA LYS A 77 -5.81 -12.11 5.44
C LYS A 77 -6.63 -11.33 4.41
N PHE A 78 -7.81 -10.87 4.80
CA PHE A 78 -8.62 -9.99 3.95
C PHE A 78 -8.01 -8.59 3.85
N VAL A 79 -7.48 -8.07 4.96
CA VAL A 79 -6.65 -6.85 4.98
C VAL A 79 -5.46 -6.98 4.03
N ASP A 80 -4.68 -8.05 4.13
CA ASP A 80 -3.53 -8.29 3.24
C ASP A 80 -3.98 -8.32 1.77
N LEU A 81 -5.05 -9.04 1.45
CA LEU A 81 -5.64 -9.13 0.11
C LEU A 81 -6.06 -7.75 -0.43
N MET A 82 -6.78 -6.94 0.37
CA MET A 82 -7.28 -5.64 -0.08
C MET A 82 -6.14 -4.64 -0.20
N GLY A 83 -5.18 -4.67 0.73
CA GLY A 83 -3.98 -3.84 0.68
C GLY A 83 -3.15 -4.13 -0.56
N ASP A 84 -2.94 -5.40 -0.87
CA ASP A 84 -2.17 -5.82 -2.02
C ASP A 84 -2.84 -5.45 -3.34
N ARG A 85 -4.15 -5.72 -3.46
CA ARG A 85 -4.91 -5.44 -4.68
C ARG A 85 -4.95 -3.94 -5.01
N TYR A 86 -5.21 -3.11 -4.01
CA TYR A 86 -5.52 -1.70 -4.23
C TYR A 86 -4.34 -0.75 -4.06
N PHE A 87 -3.29 -1.16 -3.34
CA PHE A 87 -2.20 -0.24 -2.96
C PHE A 87 -0.81 -0.85 -3.18
N ASN A 88 -0.50 -1.97 -2.51
CA ASN A 88 0.90 -2.40 -2.36
C ASN A 88 1.54 -2.81 -3.69
N VAL A 89 0.84 -3.64 -4.50
CA VAL A 89 1.39 -4.13 -5.77
C VAL A 89 1.58 -2.99 -6.76
N GLY A 90 0.57 -2.13 -6.90
CA GLY A 90 0.65 -0.97 -7.79
C GLY A 90 1.74 0.02 -7.35
N PHE A 91 1.91 0.25 -6.05
CA PHE A 91 2.97 1.07 -5.50
C PHE A 91 4.36 0.50 -5.84
N GLU A 92 4.61 -0.77 -5.53
CA GLU A 92 5.88 -1.44 -5.82
C GLU A 92 6.19 -1.44 -7.33
N GLN A 93 5.20 -1.75 -8.17
CA GLN A 93 5.32 -1.69 -9.63
C GLN A 93 5.66 -0.29 -10.14
N ALA A 94 4.94 0.74 -9.68
CA ALA A 94 5.15 2.10 -10.15
C ALA A 94 6.53 2.63 -9.75
N ILE A 95 6.96 2.39 -8.50
CA ILE A 95 8.31 2.73 -8.03
C ILE A 95 9.38 2.03 -8.88
N ALA A 96 9.25 0.72 -9.09
CA ALA A 96 10.21 -0.05 -9.88
C ALA A 96 10.26 0.45 -11.34
N MET A 97 9.11 0.71 -11.96
CA MET A 97 9.05 1.25 -13.33
C MET A 97 9.72 2.61 -13.45
N GLN A 98 9.48 3.52 -12.50
CA GLN A 98 10.05 4.86 -12.49
C GLN A 98 11.56 4.82 -12.22
N ALA A 99 12.02 4.04 -11.24
CA ALA A 99 13.43 3.90 -10.92
C ALA A 99 14.24 3.20 -12.03
N ASN A 100 13.65 2.23 -12.72
CA ASN A 100 14.36 1.46 -13.77
C ASN A 100 14.41 2.17 -15.13
N LEU A 101 13.41 2.99 -15.45
CA LEU A 101 13.30 3.63 -16.78
C LEU A 101 13.65 5.12 -16.76
N GLY A 102 13.52 5.78 -15.61
CA GLY A 102 13.90 7.18 -15.42
C GLY A 102 15.39 7.35 -15.12
N LYS A 103 15.86 8.60 -15.13
CA LYS A 103 17.22 8.97 -14.67
C LYS A 103 17.17 9.79 -13.38
N SER A 104 16.02 10.38 -13.09
CA SER A 104 15.74 11.15 -11.89
C SER A 104 15.59 10.24 -10.66
N PRO A 105 15.94 10.74 -9.45
CA PRO A 105 15.84 9.95 -8.24
C PRO A 105 14.38 9.67 -7.86
N VAL A 106 14.11 8.42 -7.47
CA VAL A 106 12.83 7.99 -6.91
C VAL A 106 13.05 7.68 -5.43
N TYR A 107 12.22 8.21 -4.55
CA TYR A 107 12.27 7.99 -3.10
C TYR A 107 11.00 7.27 -2.68
N ALA A 108 11.14 6.03 -2.21
CA ALA A 108 10.03 5.21 -1.73
C ALA A 108 10.05 5.12 -0.19
N GLY A 109 8.87 5.16 0.43
CA GLY A 109 8.71 5.03 1.87
C GLY A 109 7.55 4.11 2.27
N ILE A 110 7.62 3.58 3.48
CA ILE A 110 6.51 2.89 4.15
C ILE A 110 6.29 3.57 5.50
N TYR A 111 5.11 4.14 5.69
CA TYR A 111 4.67 4.77 6.92
C TYR A 111 4.05 3.73 7.86
N CYS A 112 4.60 3.57 9.05
CA CYS A 112 4.21 2.55 10.03
C CYS A 112 4.12 3.11 11.46
N PHE A 113 3.92 4.42 11.58
CA PHE A 113 3.78 5.08 12.87
C PHE A 113 2.44 4.74 13.53
N ASN A 114 2.45 3.67 14.32
CA ASN A 114 1.26 3.17 15.03
C ASN A 114 1.15 3.74 16.46
N LYS A 115 1.56 5.00 16.69
CA LYS A 115 1.38 5.68 17.99
C LYS A 115 0.28 6.76 17.93
N THR A 116 -0.22 7.07 16.73
CA THR A 116 -1.32 8.01 16.51
C THR A 116 -2.67 7.41 16.93
N ASN A 117 -3.57 8.23 17.48
CA ASN A 117 -5.00 7.95 17.43
C ASN A 117 -5.54 8.22 16.01
N GLY A 118 -5.10 7.42 15.03
CA GLY A 118 -5.51 7.49 13.63
C GLY A 118 -6.86 6.83 13.38
N LEU A 119 -7.25 6.67 12.11
CA LEU A 119 -8.50 6.02 11.68
C LEU A 119 -8.59 4.57 12.18
N ALA A 120 -7.48 3.82 12.07
CA ALA A 120 -7.43 2.43 12.52
C ALA A 120 -7.73 2.33 14.03
N LYS A 121 -6.90 2.99 14.87
CA LYS A 121 -7.07 2.98 16.33
C LYS A 121 -8.39 3.60 16.79
N GLY A 122 -8.82 4.70 16.15
CA GLY A 122 -10.10 5.34 16.43
C GLY A 122 -11.30 4.40 16.20
N SER A 123 -11.12 3.41 15.33
CA SER A 123 -12.10 2.36 15.04
C SER A 123 -11.86 1.06 15.81
N GLY A 124 -10.94 1.07 16.79
CA GLY A 124 -10.59 -0.11 17.60
C GLY A 124 -9.76 -1.17 16.86
N VAL A 125 -9.11 -0.80 15.75
CA VAL A 125 -8.24 -1.68 14.96
C VAL A 125 -6.79 -1.32 15.21
N ASP A 126 -5.94 -2.32 15.41
CA ASP A 126 -4.49 -2.12 15.50
C ASP A 126 -3.84 -2.12 14.11
N GLY A 127 -2.92 -1.19 13.87
CA GLY A 127 -2.20 -1.04 12.60
C GLY A 127 -2.24 0.39 12.06
N VAL A 128 -1.66 0.59 10.87
CA VAL A 128 -1.59 1.90 10.20
C VAL A 128 -2.29 1.81 8.85
N THR A 129 -3.50 2.39 8.79
CA THR A 129 -4.37 2.29 7.62
C THR A 129 -4.15 3.43 6.63
N HIS A 130 -4.77 3.29 5.45
CA HIS A 130 -4.87 4.36 4.47
C HIS A 130 -5.31 5.69 5.10
N GLY A 131 -4.51 6.75 4.91
CA GLY A 131 -4.79 8.10 5.40
C GLY A 131 -4.33 8.42 6.82
N ASP A 132 -3.78 7.47 7.59
CA ASP A 132 -3.30 7.75 8.95
C ASP A 132 -2.13 8.75 9.02
N ASP A 133 -1.34 8.84 7.96
CA ASP A 133 -0.31 9.87 7.75
C ASP A 133 -0.92 11.25 7.50
N ASN A 134 -2.00 11.31 6.73
CA ASN A 134 -2.70 12.55 6.38
C ASN A 134 -3.32 13.20 7.61
N LEU A 135 -3.93 12.41 8.50
CA LEU A 135 -4.49 12.89 9.77
C LEU A 135 -3.45 13.55 10.68
N LEU A 136 -2.17 13.28 10.47
CA LEU A 136 -1.08 13.91 11.21
C LEU A 136 -0.64 15.23 10.54
N LEU A 137 -0.62 15.25 9.21
CA LEU A 137 -0.21 16.40 8.40
C LEU A 137 -1.25 17.53 8.39
N HIS A 138 -2.54 17.20 8.42
CA HIS A 138 -3.64 18.15 8.24
C HIS A 138 -4.49 18.34 9.51
N ASP A 139 -5.23 19.45 9.57
CA ASP A 139 -6.24 19.72 10.60
C ASP A 139 -7.59 19.20 10.10
N ASP A 140 -7.85 17.90 10.33
CA ASP A 140 -9.00 17.20 9.79
C ASP A 140 -10.20 17.20 10.75
N LYS A 141 -10.70 18.38 11.13
CA LYS A 141 -11.98 18.46 11.84
C LYS A 141 -13.14 18.03 10.93
N PRO A 142 -14.08 17.18 11.40
CA PRO A 142 -14.32 16.77 12.80
C PRO A 142 -13.73 15.40 13.19
N ILE A 143 -12.84 14.81 12.38
CA ILE A 143 -12.36 13.42 12.54
C ILE A 143 -11.54 13.26 13.83
N ARG A 144 -10.74 14.27 14.19
CA ARG A 144 -9.86 14.21 15.37
C ARG A 144 -9.61 15.60 15.99
N ASP A 145 -9.36 15.61 17.31
CA ASP A 145 -8.83 16.79 18.03
C ASP A 145 -7.29 16.91 17.86
N ILE A 146 -6.80 18.12 17.59
CA ILE A 146 -5.41 18.42 17.16
C ILE A 146 -4.42 18.34 18.34
N ARG A 147 -4.83 17.96 19.54
CA ARG A 147 -3.86 17.81 20.64
C ARG A 147 -2.97 16.61 20.37
N LEU A 148 -1.86 16.87 19.68
CA LEU A 148 -0.83 15.89 19.39
C LEU A 148 -0.04 15.59 20.65
N SER A 149 0.24 14.32 20.87
CA SER A 149 1.25 13.85 21.78
C SER A 149 2.66 14.22 21.27
N THR A 150 3.68 14.06 22.12
CA THR A 150 5.07 14.27 21.71
C THR A 150 5.48 13.37 20.53
N PRO A 151 5.23 12.04 20.53
CA PRO A 151 5.59 11.20 19.39
C PRO A 151 4.89 11.60 18.09
N GLU A 152 3.63 12.04 18.17
CA GLU A 152 2.88 12.53 17.01
C GLU A 152 3.48 13.84 16.48
N THR A 153 3.83 14.76 17.38
CA THR A 153 4.50 16.02 17.00
C THR A 153 5.84 15.75 16.32
N ASP A 154 6.63 14.82 16.84
CA ASP A 154 7.93 14.46 16.28
C ASP A 154 7.78 13.82 14.89
N MET A 155 6.84 12.87 14.73
CA MET A 155 6.57 12.25 13.44
C MET A 155 6.01 13.28 12.43
N LYS A 156 5.15 14.19 12.87
CA LYS A 156 4.63 15.28 12.04
C LYS A 156 5.76 16.15 11.51
N ASN A 157 6.67 16.56 12.40
CA ASN A 157 7.81 17.41 12.03
C ASN A 157 8.73 16.68 11.04
N LEU A 158 8.99 15.39 11.27
CA LEU A 158 9.75 14.56 10.34
C LEU A 158 9.12 14.57 8.93
N LEU A 159 7.82 14.28 8.81
CA LEU A 159 7.11 14.26 7.53
C LEU A 159 7.09 15.65 6.85
N LEU A 160 6.90 16.72 7.63
CA LEU A 160 6.92 18.08 7.10
C LEU A 160 8.30 18.50 6.60
N ASP A 161 9.36 18.12 7.30
CA ASP A 161 10.75 18.38 6.88
C ASP A 161 11.06 17.65 5.56
N ILE A 162 10.67 16.38 5.45
CA ILE A 162 10.77 15.58 4.21
C ILE A 162 10.04 16.25 3.05
N LEU A 163 8.77 16.63 3.24
CA LEU A 163 7.96 17.25 2.20
C LEU A 163 8.50 18.62 1.79
N ALA A 164 8.88 19.45 2.75
CA ALA A 164 9.39 20.80 2.50
C ALA A 164 10.76 20.80 1.83
N SER A 165 11.66 19.90 2.22
CA SER A 165 12.97 19.74 1.59
C SER A 165 12.86 19.20 0.17
N TYR A 166 12.03 18.18 -0.04
CA TYR A 166 11.76 17.64 -1.36
C TYR A 166 11.18 18.69 -2.31
N ALA A 167 10.16 19.44 -1.87
CA ALA A 167 9.57 20.51 -2.68
C ALA A 167 10.57 21.62 -3.07
N LYS A 168 11.56 21.91 -2.22
CA LYS A 168 12.56 22.96 -2.46
C LYS A 168 13.76 22.48 -3.28
N LYS A 169 14.18 21.23 -3.11
CA LYS A 169 15.50 20.73 -3.57
C LYS A 169 15.41 19.49 -4.47
N GLY A 170 14.25 18.85 -4.55
CA GLY A 170 14.09 17.55 -5.23
C GLY A 170 14.68 16.36 -4.45
N LYS A 171 15.11 16.56 -3.20
CA LYS A 171 15.67 15.53 -2.31
C LYS A 171 14.99 15.61 -0.93
N PRO A 172 14.42 14.52 -0.40
CA PRO A 172 13.86 14.49 0.94
C PRO A 172 14.98 14.46 1.98
N GLU A 173 14.91 15.36 2.95
CA GLU A 173 15.88 15.54 4.02
C GLU A 173 15.15 15.84 5.34
N ALA A 174 15.61 15.23 6.41
CA ALA A 174 15.20 15.53 7.78
C ALA A 174 16.35 15.18 8.75
N THR A 175 16.32 15.75 9.95
CA THR A 175 17.36 15.50 10.95
C THR A 175 17.42 14.00 11.30
N GLY A 176 18.60 13.40 11.20
CA GLY A 176 18.81 11.98 11.50
C GLY A 176 18.42 11.02 10.37
N ILE A 177 17.83 11.51 9.27
CA ILE A 177 17.40 10.68 8.14
C ILE A 177 18.34 10.87 6.95
N ASN A 178 18.93 9.76 6.51
CA ASN A 178 19.60 9.69 5.21
C ASN A 178 18.76 8.82 4.26
N TRP A 179 17.89 9.48 3.49
CA TRP A 179 16.99 8.81 2.56
C TRP A 179 17.66 8.65 1.20
N GLU A 180 18.12 7.44 0.91
CA GLU A 180 18.71 7.11 -0.39
C GLU A 180 17.61 6.80 -1.42
N PRO A 181 17.79 7.21 -2.68
CA PRO A 181 16.85 6.88 -3.74
C PRO A 181 16.82 5.36 -3.99
N VAL A 182 15.73 4.89 -4.59
CA VAL A 182 15.55 3.51 -5.02
C VAL A 182 16.62 3.16 -6.04
N THR A 183 17.35 2.07 -5.77
CA THR A 183 18.37 1.54 -6.67
C THR A 183 17.68 0.75 -7.79
N PRO A 184 18.00 1.01 -9.07
CA PRO A 184 17.45 0.23 -10.18
C PRO A 184 17.68 -1.28 -9.98
N GLY A 185 16.64 -2.08 -10.20
CA GLY A 185 16.64 -3.53 -10.00
C GLY A 185 16.53 -3.98 -8.53
N LYS A 186 16.40 -3.06 -7.57
CA LYS A 186 16.15 -3.35 -6.15
C LYS A 186 14.95 -2.56 -5.65
N PHE A 187 14.39 -2.98 -4.52
CA PHE A 187 13.39 -2.20 -3.81
C PHE A 187 13.90 -1.84 -2.41
N ASN A 188 14.55 -0.68 -2.32
CA ASN A 188 14.89 -0.05 -1.05
C ASN A 188 13.96 1.12 -0.74
N TYR A 189 13.56 1.27 0.52
CA TYR A 189 12.62 2.29 0.98
C TYR A 189 12.96 2.74 2.40
N LEU A 190 12.47 3.92 2.78
CA LEU A 190 12.54 4.39 4.17
C LEU A 190 11.36 3.83 4.97
N LEU A 191 11.62 3.14 6.06
CA LEU A 191 10.59 2.68 7.00
C LEU A 191 10.41 3.73 8.10
N MET A 192 9.19 4.28 8.22
CA MET A 192 8.86 5.42 9.07
C MET A 192 7.92 5.01 10.21
N CYS A 193 8.45 4.31 11.21
CA CYS A 193 7.69 3.84 12.38
C CYS A 193 7.87 4.73 13.61
N ASP A 194 8.99 5.45 13.70
CA ASP A 194 9.33 6.38 14.77
C ASP A 194 10.20 7.50 14.21
N ALA A 195 9.97 8.74 14.66
CA ALA A 195 10.66 9.91 14.12
C ALA A 195 12.18 9.86 14.34
N HIS A 196 12.62 9.16 15.40
CA HIS A 196 14.02 9.10 15.82
C HIS A 196 14.70 7.77 15.44
N ASP A 197 13.96 6.82 14.85
CA ASP A 197 14.44 5.48 14.49
C ASP A 197 13.89 5.03 13.12
N SER A 198 13.70 5.98 12.20
CA SER A 198 13.34 5.64 10.82
C SER A 198 14.60 5.27 10.03
N ASN A 199 14.58 4.11 9.38
CA ASN A 199 15.76 3.55 8.72
C ASN A 199 15.46 3.05 7.30
N MET A 200 16.50 3.02 6.47
CA MET A 200 16.42 2.38 5.15
C MET A 200 16.29 0.86 5.30
N VAL A 201 15.41 0.27 4.50
CA VAL A 201 15.21 -1.16 4.39
C VAL A 201 15.36 -1.54 2.92
N GLU A 202 16.04 -2.66 2.65
CA GLU A 202 16.08 -3.28 1.33
C GLU A 202 15.26 -4.58 1.39
N LYS A 203 14.28 -4.71 0.50
CA LYS A 203 13.50 -5.93 0.35
C LYS A 203 13.84 -6.58 -0.98
N VAL A 204 14.14 -7.87 -0.94
CA VAL A 204 14.13 -8.73 -2.12
C VAL A 204 12.68 -9.17 -2.32
N GLU A 205 12.08 -8.86 -3.47
CA GLU A 205 10.68 -9.22 -3.76
C GLU A 205 10.42 -10.71 -3.52
N PHE A 206 9.31 -11.03 -2.85
CA PHE A 206 8.79 -12.40 -2.76
C PHE A 206 7.26 -12.41 -2.94
N GLY A 207 6.77 -13.31 -3.79
CA GLY A 207 5.43 -13.91 -3.76
C GLY A 207 4.28 -13.05 -4.30
N THR A 208 3.92 -11.96 -3.60
CA THR A 208 2.64 -11.26 -3.81
C THR A 208 2.56 -10.55 -5.15
N LYS A 209 3.55 -9.73 -5.51
CA LYS A 209 3.57 -9.05 -6.80
C LYS A 209 3.53 -10.05 -7.95
N GLN A 210 4.37 -11.09 -7.88
CA GLN A 210 4.42 -12.17 -8.87
C GLN A 210 3.07 -12.90 -8.99
N PHE A 211 2.39 -13.12 -7.86
CA PHE A 211 1.05 -13.70 -7.84
C PHE A 211 0.06 -12.82 -8.60
N TRP A 212 -0.05 -11.54 -8.26
CA TRP A 212 -1.00 -10.63 -8.92
C TRP A 212 -0.69 -10.43 -10.41
N GLU A 213 0.58 -10.36 -10.79
CA GLU A 213 1.04 -10.29 -12.19
C GLU A 213 0.73 -11.57 -12.98
N SER A 214 0.59 -12.73 -12.30
CA SER A 214 0.25 -14.00 -12.94
C SER A 214 -1.24 -14.16 -13.27
N LEU A 215 -2.08 -13.25 -12.81
CA LEU A 215 -3.52 -13.27 -13.09
C LEU A 215 -3.79 -12.72 -14.49
N ASP A 216 -4.81 -13.28 -15.17
CA ASP A 216 -5.21 -12.91 -16.53
C ASP A 216 -6.05 -11.61 -16.55
N ILE A 217 -5.50 -10.56 -15.93
CA ILE A 217 -6.11 -9.24 -15.82
C ILE A 217 -5.41 -8.33 -16.84
N LYS A 218 -6.17 -7.69 -17.74
CA LYS A 218 -5.62 -6.88 -18.85
C LYS A 218 -4.56 -5.85 -18.44
N GLU A 219 -4.65 -5.28 -17.23
CA GLU A 219 -3.70 -4.27 -16.75
C GLU A 219 -2.30 -4.81 -16.48
N ASN A 220 -2.15 -6.13 -16.28
CA ASN A 220 -0.85 -6.78 -16.20
C ASN A 220 -0.12 -6.78 -17.56
N GLY A 221 -0.81 -6.37 -18.63
CA GLY A 221 -0.37 -6.53 -20.01
C GLY A 221 -0.48 -7.99 -20.45
N ASN A 222 -0.64 -8.23 -21.75
CA ASN A 222 -0.40 -9.57 -22.27
C ASN A 222 1.01 -9.97 -21.84
N THR A 223 1.13 -11.07 -21.11
CA THR A 223 2.40 -11.71 -20.71
C THR A 223 3.19 -12.28 -21.90
N GLN A 224 3.02 -11.68 -23.07
CA GLN A 224 3.90 -11.73 -24.24
C GLN A 224 4.28 -10.29 -24.58
N ARG A 225 5.27 -9.74 -23.87
CA ARG A 225 6.24 -8.89 -24.55
C ARG A 225 7.15 -9.87 -25.30
N ASP A 226 6.69 -10.29 -26.47
CA ASP A 226 7.57 -10.92 -27.43
C ASP A 226 8.76 -9.98 -27.64
N GLU A 227 9.94 -10.55 -27.49
CA GLU A 227 11.21 -9.95 -27.84
C GLU A 227 11.14 -9.44 -29.28
N LEU A 228 11.25 -8.11 -29.46
CA LEU A 228 11.62 -7.47 -30.71
C LEU A 228 12.65 -6.37 -30.41
#